data_AF-A0A8T3XYE0-F1
#
_entry.id   AF-A0A8T3XYE0-F1
#
_cell.length_a   1.000
_cell.length_b   1.000
_cell.length_c   1.000
_cell.angle_alpha   90.00
_cell.angle_beta   90.00
_cell.angle_gamma   90.00
#
_symmetry.space_group_name_H-M   'P 1'
#
loop_
_entity.id
_entity.type
_entity.pdbx_description
1 polymer ?
#
loop_
_entity_poly.entity_id
_entity_poly.type
_entity_poly.pdbx_seq_one_letter_code
_entity_poly.pdbx_strand_id
1 'polypeptide(L)' 'MKMVEKFIMEHNGEYRKKQLWESLPKRVMHQTYSTIIDYLLISGKISVDSEGKIGWIFYPKKRKNGSKKRI' A
#
# COMPACT_ATOMS: atom_id res chain seq x y z
N MET A 1 -4.75 -10.68 -1.43
CA MET A 1 -4.27 -9.42 -0.80
C MET A 1 -2.93 -8.93 -1.38
N LYS A 2 -1.86 -9.73 -1.35
CA LYS A 2 -0.51 -9.33 -1.81
C LYS A 2 -0.42 -8.66 -3.19
N MET A 3 -1.29 -9.01 -4.15
CA MET A 3 -1.32 -8.40 -5.49
C MET A 3 -1.65 -6.90 -5.44
N VAL A 4 -2.67 -6.51 -4.68
CA VAL A 4 -3.10 -5.10 -4.57
C VAL A 4 -2.06 -4.30 -3.78
N GLU A 5 -1.53 -4.87 -2.68
CA GLU A 5 -0.43 -4.25 -1.92
C GLU A 5 0.79 -3.99 -2.80
N LYS A 6 1.24 -5.00 -3.56
CA LYS A 6 2.39 -4.87 -4.44
C LYS A 6 2.15 -3.83 -5.54
N PHE A 7 0.96 -3.82 -6.14
CA PHE A 7 0.61 -2.84 -7.17
C PHE A 7 0.63 -1.40 -6.62
N ILE A 8 0.09 -1.16 -5.42
CA ILE A 8 0.16 0.16 -4.77
C ILE A 8 1.61 0.57 -4.49
N MET A 9 2.47 -0.38 -4.08
CA MET A 9 3.89 -0.09 -3.85
C MET A 9 4.64 0.28 -5.12
N GLU A 10 4.33 -0.38 -6.24
CA GLU A 10 4.95 -0.14 -7.55
C GLU A 10 4.46 1.17 -8.18
N HIS A 11 3.19 1.53 -7.96
CA HIS A 11 2.52 2.70 -8.54
C HIS A 11 2.15 3.75 -7.47
N ASN A 12 3.08 4.00 -6.55
CA ASN A 12 2.85 4.80 -5.36
C ASN A 12 2.42 6.23 -5.70
N GLY A 13 1.18 6.60 -5.33
CA GLY A 13 0.66 7.94 -5.55
C GLY A 13 0.27 8.23 -7.00
N GLU A 14 0.19 7.22 -7.88
CA GLU A 14 -0.18 7.42 -9.28
C GLU A 14 -1.70 7.42 -9.50
N TYR A 15 -2.43 6.59 -8.75
CA TYR A 15 -3.82 6.28 -9.04
C TYR A 15 -4.78 6.67 -7.91
N ARG A 16 -5.96 7.16 -8.29
CA ARG A 16 -7.14 7.21 -7.41
C ARG A 16 -7.75 5.82 -7.22
N LYS A 17 -8.59 5.63 -6.19
CA LYS A 17 -9.24 4.33 -5.86
C LYS A 17 -9.85 3.61 -7.09
N LYS A 18 -10.66 4.30 -7.89
CA LYS A 18 -11.27 3.70 -9.08
C LYS A 18 -10.25 3.34 -10.17
N GLN A 19 -9.34 4.27 -10.47
CA GLN A 19 -8.30 4.06 -11.49
C GLN A 19 -7.39 2.88 -11.11
N LEU A 20 -7.02 2.79 -9.83
CA LEU A 20 -6.20 1.69 -9.32
C LEU A 20 -6.89 0.34 -9.53
N TRP A 21 -8.19 0.25 -9.23
CA TRP A 21 -8.97 -0.97 -9.44
C TRP A 21 -9.05 -1.37 -10.92
N GLU A 22 -9.26 -0.41 -11.82
CA GLU A 22 -9.32 -0.63 -13.27
C GLU A 22 -7.95 -1.04 -13.86
N SER A 23 -6.85 -0.55 -13.29
CA SER A 23 -5.48 -0.85 -13.72
C SER A 23 -4.90 -2.14 -13.13
N LEU A 24 -5.62 -2.85 -12.26
CA LEU A 24 -5.11 -4.11 -11.69
C LEU A 24 -4.88 -5.15 -12.79
N PRO A 25 -3.76 -5.90 -12.75
CA PRO A 25 -3.41 -6.88 -13.77
C PRO A 25 -4.37 -8.09 -13.82
N LYS A 26 -5.20 -8.26 -12.78
CA LYS A 26 -6.25 -9.28 -12.71
C LYS A 26 -7.52 -8.63 -12.19
N ARG A 27 -8.66 -8.99 -12.77
CA ARG A 27 -9.98 -8.54 -12.28
C ARG A 27 -10.20 -9.03 -10.85
N VAL A 28 -10.29 -8.08 -9.93
CA VAL A 28 -10.72 -8.30 -8.56
C VAL A 28 -12.15 -7.80 -8.42
N MET A 29 -13.00 -8.56 -7.73
CA MET A 29 -14.35 -8.09 -7.42
C MET A 29 -14.28 -6.78 -6.62
N HIS A 30 -15.12 -5.80 -6.96
CA HIS A 30 -15.09 -4.48 -6.34
C HIS A 30 -15.22 -4.53 -4.80
N GLN A 31 -16.05 -5.43 -4.27
CA GLN A 31 -16.19 -5.61 -2.82
C GLN A 31 -14.88 -6.06 -2.18
N THR A 32 -14.23 -7.10 -2.74
CA THR A 32 -12.93 -7.57 -2.25
C THR A 32 -11.88 -6.48 -2.34
N TYR A 33 -11.84 -5.73 -3.44
CA TYR A 33 -10.95 -4.58 -3.60
C TYR A 33 -11.17 -3.53 -2.51
N SER A 34 -12.43 -3.16 -2.26
CA SER A 34 -12.80 -2.17 -1.24
C SER A 34 -12.36 -2.63 0.15
N THR A 35 -12.65 -3.87 0.53
CA THR A 35 -12.20 -4.46 1.80
C THR A 35 -10.67 -4.42 1.97
N ILE A 36 -9.92 -4.64 0.89
CA ILE A 36 -8.45 -4.56 0.93
C ILE A 36 -7.99 -3.11 1.15
N ILE A 37 -8.54 -2.15 0.41
CA ILE A 37 -8.19 -0.73 0.57
C ILE A 37 -8.50 -0.25 1.99
N ASP A 38 -9.69 -0.56 2.50
CA ASP A 38 -10.12 -0.13 3.83
C ASP A 38 -9.21 -0.73 4.91
N TYR A 39 -8.85 -2.01 4.78
CA TYR A 39 -7.87 -2.65 5.67
C TYR A 39 -6.49 -1.96 5.62
N LEU A 40 -5.99 -1.64 4.43
CA LEU A 40 -4.68 -1.00 4.28
C LEU A 40 -4.68 0.43 4.83
N LEU A 41 -5.78 1.15 4.69
CA LEU A 41 -5.95 2.50 5.23
C LEU A 41 -6.01 2.46 6.76
N ILE A 42 -6.85 1.59 7.34
CA ILE A 42 -6.99 1.44 8.79
C ILE A 42 -5.69 0.96 9.43
N SER A 43 -4.94 0.07 8.76
CA SER A 43 -3.63 -0.40 9.23
C SER A 43 -2.50 0.62 9.06
N GLY A 44 -2.77 1.80 8.49
CA GLY A 44 -1.77 2.86 8.27
C GLY A 44 -0.70 2.48 7.25
N LYS A 45 -1.00 1.52 6.36
CA LYS A 45 -0.07 1.11 5.28
C LYS A 45 -0.12 2.04 4.09
N ILE A 46 -1.30 2.60 3.82
CA ILE A 46 -1.53 3.54 2.73
C ILE A 46 -2.15 4.83 3.27
N SER A 47 -2.00 5.90 2.49
CA SER A 47 -2.68 7.18 2.68
C SER A 47 -3.36 7.59 1.37
N VAL A 48 -4.35 8.47 1.47
CA VAL A 48 -4.93 9.17 0.33
C VAL A 48 -4.46 10.61 0.37
N ASP A 49 -3.90 11.11 -0.73
CA ASP A 49 -3.47 12.51 -0.82
C ASP A 49 -4.66 13.47 -1.07
N SER A 50 -4.37 14.77 -1.13
CA SER A 50 -5.38 15.81 -1.40
C SER A 50 -6.05 15.70 -2.78
N GLU A 51 -5.42 15.02 -3.74
CA GLU A 51 -5.95 14.77 -5.08
C GLU A 51 -6.73 13.44 -5.16
N GLY A 52 -6.81 12.69 -4.06
CA GLY A 52 -7.47 11.40 -3.98
C GLY A 52 -6.62 10.21 -4.43
N LYS A 53 -5.31 10.40 -4.65
CA LYS A 53 -4.39 9.32 -5.06
C LYS A 53 -3.93 8.50 -3.86
N ILE A 54 -3.77 7.21 -4.08
CA ILE A 54 -3.40 6.24 -3.05
C ILE A 54 -1.89 6.08 -3.04
N GLY A 55 -1.27 6.36 -1.90
CA GLY A 55 0.16 6.21 -1.68
C GLY A 55 0.50 5.22 -0.57
N TRP A 56 1.58 4.45 -0.75
CA TRP A 56 2.19 3.61 0.27
C TRP A 56 3.02 4.43 1.24
N ILE A 57 2.75 4.31 2.54
CA ILE A 57 3.42 5.10 3.60
C ILE A 57 4.13 4.23 4.64
N PHE A 58 4.00 2.91 4.56
CA PHE A 58 4.58 2.00 5.54
C PHE A 58 5.96 1.50 5.15
N TYR A 59 6.97 2.03 5.83
CA TYR A 59 8.35 1.57 5.73
C TYR A 59 8.74 0.90 7.05
N PRO A 60 8.71 -0.44 7.15
CA PRO A 60 9.13 -1.11 8.36
C PRO A 60 10.60 -0.77 8.59
N LYS A 61 10.91 -0.08 9.70
CA LYS A 61 12.30 0.17 10.10
C LYS A 61 13.00 -1.19 10.15
N LYS A 62 14.06 -1.38 9.35
CA LYS A 62 14.98 -2.50 9.56
C LYS A 62 15.41 -2.42 11.02
N ARG A 63 15.07 -3.44 11.82
CA ARG A 63 15.67 -3.61 13.15
C ARG A 63 17.17 -3.66 12.91
N LYS A 64 17.88 -2.59 13.25
CA LYS A 64 19.34 -2.63 13.38
C LYS A 64 19.60 -3.64 14.48
N ASN A 65 19.91 -4.88 14.12
CA ASN A 65 20.54 -5.80 15.05
C ASN A 65 21.78 -5.08 15.56
N GLY A 66 21.83 -4.87 16.88
CA GLY A 66 22.86 -4.07 17.52
C GLY A 66 24.24 -4.68 17.31
N SER A 67 24.98 -4.18 16.34
CA SER A 67 26.43 -4.27 16.32
C SER A 67 27.00 -3.09 17.11
N LYS A 68 27.10 -3.24 18.43
CA LYS A 68 27.92 -2.44 19.36
C LYS A 68 28.17 -3.33 20.60
N LYS A 69 29.38 -3.60 21.08
CA LYS A 69 30.63 -2.85 21.06
C LYS A 69 31.83 -3.81 21.13
N ARG A 70 32.86 -3.50 20.36
CA ARG A 70 34.26 -3.80 20.67
C ARG A 70 34.60 -3.06 21.98
N ILE A 71 34.95 -3.79 23.03
CA ILE A 71 35.70 -3.32 24.19
C ILE A 71 36.89 -4.26 24.32
#